data_AF-A0A3L7XTK9-F1
#
_entry.id   AF-A0A3L7XTK9-F1
#
_cell.length_a   1.000
_cell.length_b   1.000
_cell.length_c   1.000
_cell.angle_alpha   90.00
_cell.angle_beta   90.00
_cell.angle_gamma   90.00
#
_symmetry.space_group_name_H-M   'P 1'
#
loop_
_entity.id
_entity.type
_entity.pdbx_description
1 polymer ?
#
loop_
_entity_poly.entity_id
_entity_poly.type
_entity_poly.pdbx_seq_one_letter_code
_entity_poly.pdbx_strand_id
1 'polypeptide(L)'
;MTPGAGTPPLRGELARLLRQPLSAAARDRAHALLALERGVPAATLATELQIPVQRVRAWQRSYALRGSAAIIAAHPPARDEALRTPVTLAALQHAHNTNSASAAAVVQIASAFFSQTADRHRLGKHSRQLLLHAAALHNLEPRPAASALAIQTHPLILLSATTQRTVAALVRAQRGSFGKVQRRLQALPGTTAAQTTELLWLTALLRIAARLPAACRASAALQLADQPTPGVVLEFGGAQVLAGVAALRRETKFFTAATGQPLMLNLRLPPALRALARAARKGMQPELLPNAPVAETARLILRQQLANLLHHTRNLARREDAEDVHQLRVSTRRLRAASALFSASLDAHALKPFVRALRTAGRVFGRVRDLDVLLEKLTAHHAQLPNPQQSGLDSLITYLRQQQATARATALQYLHGIDHQAFILEFGAFLMHPPQPAVTGPHPVLACDAAPQLIYARLAEVRAFLPHLQNASLADLHDLRIDFKKLRYAIDFFRPLLGAEVKNVIGCLKQIQDVLGDLNDADVACAMLRQALNDDPALQLQYWDINAYITVRETERTALQAAFPAVCAEHFATAAFQQQLASAVAAR
;
A
#
# COMPACT_ATOMS: atom_id res chain seq x y z
N MET A 1 -31.54 1.58 -34.39
CA MET A 1 -30.85 1.56 -35.70
C MET A 1 -30.05 2.86 -35.82
N THR A 2 -28.71 2.75 -35.92
CA THR A 2 -27.67 3.79 -36.23
C THR A 2 -27.65 5.13 -35.45
N PRO A 3 -26.51 5.85 -35.29
CA PRO A 3 -25.13 5.57 -35.73
C PRO A 3 -24.06 5.74 -34.60
N GLY A 4 -23.07 4.84 -34.54
CA GLY A 4 -21.89 4.97 -33.68
C GLY A 4 -20.67 5.46 -34.47
N ALA A 5 -20.21 6.68 -34.18
CA ALA A 5 -19.11 7.37 -34.84
C ALA A 5 -17.73 6.84 -34.39
N GLY A 6 -16.77 6.80 -35.33
CA GLY A 6 -15.34 6.70 -34.96
C GLY A 6 -14.34 6.25 -36.02
N THR A 7 -14.76 5.74 -37.18
CA THR A 7 -13.82 5.33 -38.24
C THR A 7 -14.32 5.79 -39.60
N PRO A 8 -13.54 6.53 -40.40
CA PRO A 8 -13.88 6.65 -41.81
C PRO A 8 -13.85 5.25 -42.42
N PRO A 9 -14.78 4.89 -43.32
CA PRO A 9 -14.62 3.68 -44.12
C PRO A 9 -13.24 3.75 -44.77
N LEU A 10 -12.46 2.70 -44.63
CA LEU A 10 -11.23 2.52 -45.40
C LEU A 10 -11.66 2.47 -46.89
N ARG A 11 -11.76 3.63 -47.55
CA ARG A 11 -12.06 3.79 -48.98
C ARG A 11 -10.72 3.85 -49.69
N GLY A 12 -10.45 2.92 -50.60
CA GLY A 12 -9.20 2.87 -51.35
C GLY A 12 -8.75 1.47 -51.74
N GLU A 13 -7.67 1.39 -52.51
CA GLU A 13 -7.08 0.13 -52.99
C GLU A 13 -6.41 -0.67 -51.85
N LEU A 14 -5.58 -0.02 -51.02
CA LEU A 14 -4.93 -0.63 -49.85
C LEU A 14 -5.93 -1.19 -48.83
N ALA A 15 -7.06 -0.51 -48.66
CA ALA A 15 -8.15 -0.94 -47.79
C ALA A 15 -8.77 -2.28 -48.19
N ARG A 16 -8.94 -2.48 -49.51
CA ARG A 16 -9.45 -3.74 -50.08
C ARG A 16 -8.38 -4.83 -49.97
N LEU A 17 -7.12 -4.46 -50.22
CA LEU A 17 -5.97 -5.36 -50.09
C LEU A 17 -5.86 -5.95 -48.68
N LEU A 18 -6.03 -5.14 -47.62
CA LEU A 18 -5.95 -5.60 -46.23
C LEU A 18 -7.08 -6.57 -45.81
N ARG A 19 -8.11 -6.77 -46.64
CA ARG A 19 -9.16 -7.78 -46.44
C ARG A 19 -8.83 -9.12 -47.09
N GLN A 20 -7.72 -9.20 -47.82
CA GLN A 20 -7.22 -10.41 -48.46
C GLN A 20 -6.14 -11.08 -47.59
N PRO A 21 -5.94 -12.39 -47.71
CA PRO A 21 -4.84 -13.06 -47.03
C PRO A 21 -3.49 -12.55 -47.59
N LEU A 22 -2.66 -11.99 -46.71
CA LEU A 22 -1.36 -11.41 -47.04
C LEU A 22 -0.28 -12.03 -46.15
N SER A 23 0.94 -12.12 -46.67
CA SER A 23 2.12 -12.39 -45.84
C SER A 23 2.30 -11.31 -44.78
N ALA A 24 2.98 -11.65 -43.68
CA ALA A 24 3.29 -10.67 -42.62
C ALA A 24 3.98 -9.40 -43.16
N ALA A 25 4.94 -9.57 -44.07
CA ALA A 25 5.68 -8.47 -44.68
C ALA A 25 4.82 -7.63 -45.65
N ALA A 26 3.97 -8.27 -46.47
CA ALA A 26 3.03 -7.56 -47.34
C ALA A 26 2.03 -6.72 -46.52
N ARG A 27 1.54 -7.26 -45.41
CA ARG A 27 0.63 -6.56 -44.49
C ARG A 27 1.30 -5.37 -43.80
N ASP A 28 2.51 -5.55 -43.27
CA ASP A 28 3.28 -4.45 -42.68
C ASP A 28 3.51 -3.31 -43.69
N ARG A 29 3.85 -3.67 -44.94
CA ARG A 29 4.01 -2.70 -46.05
C ARG A 29 2.70 -1.98 -46.40
N ALA A 30 1.59 -2.71 -46.50
CA ALA A 30 0.28 -2.12 -46.82
C ALA A 30 -0.18 -1.14 -45.73
N HIS A 31 0.03 -1.47 -44.46
CA HIS A 31 -0.27 -0.57 -43.34
C HIS A 31 0.62 0.68 -43.33
N ALA A 32 1.91 0.54 -43.62
CA ALA A 32 2.81 1.69 -43.72
C ALA A 32 2.38 2.66 -44.83
N LEU A 33 2.02 2.14 -46.01
CA LEU A 33 1.55 2.96 -47.12
C LEU A 33 0.25 3.69 -46.79
N LEU A 34 -0.71 3.00 -46.16
CA LEU A 34 -1.96 3.61 -45.71
C LEU A 34 -1.73 4.70 -44.64
N ALA A 35 -0.73 4.54 -43.79
CA ALA A 35 -0.36 5.57 -42.81
C ALA A 35 0.33 6.78 -43.46
N LEU A 36 1.14 6.58 -44.51
CA LEU A 36 1.70 7.67 -45.31
C LEU A 36 0.60 8.48 -46.00
N GLU A 37 -0.42 7.83 -46.58
CA GLU A 37 -1.60 8.50 -47.18
C GLU A 37 -2.36 9.36 -46.17
N ARG A 38 -2.27 9.01 -44.87
CA ARG A 38 -2.87 9.74 -43.75
C ARG A 38 -1.94 10.80 -43.14
N GLY A 39 -0.79 11.05 -43.77
CA GLY A 39 0.15 12.09 -43.37
C GLY A 39 1.13 11.69 -42.25
N VAL A 40 1.25 10.40 -41.90
CA VAL A 40 2.28 9.96 -40.94
C VAL A 40 3.66 10.04 -41.60
N PRO A 41 4.67 10.67 -40.97
CA PRO A 41 6.00 10.75 -41.56
C PRO A 41 6.65 9.39 -41.78
N ALA A 42 7.34 9.22 -42.91
CA ALA A 42 8.06 7.99 -43.24
C ALA A 42 9.10 7.60 -42.19
N ALA A 43 9.73 8.57 -41.52
CA ALA A 43 10.68 8.34 -40.44
C ALA A 43 10.02 7.66 -39.23
N THR A 44 8.82 8.10 -38.84
CA THR A 44 8.04 7.48 -37.76
C THR A 44 7.72 6.03 -38.07
N LEU A 45 7.23 5.74 -39.28
CA LEU A 45 6.92 4.37 -39.72
C LEU A 45 8.16 3.49 -39.83
N ALA A 46 9.29 4.05 -40.25
CA ALA A 46 10.57 3.37 -40.30
C ALA A 46 11.06 2.95 -38.91
N THR A 47 10.90 3.82 -37.92
CA THR A 47 11.18 3.50 -36.51
C THR A 47 10.23 2.43 -35.97
N GLU A 48 8.93 2.52 -36.24
CA GLU A 48 7.92 1.54 -35.81
C GLU A 48 8.16 0.14 -36.41
N LEU A 49 8.50 0.08 -37.70
CA LEU A 49 8.77 -1.17 -38.42
C LEU A 49 10.23 -1.62 -38.33
N GLN A 50 11.10 -0.83 -37.70
CA GLN A 50 12.53 -1.08 -37.56
C GLN A 50 13.23 -1.36 -38.89
N ILE A 51 12.93 -0.53 -39.88
CA ILE A 51 13.55 -0.59 -41.22
C ILE A 51 14.14 0.78 -41.58
N PRO A 52 15.10 0.85 -42.51
CA PRO A 52 15.61 2.14 -42.97
C PRO A 52 14.48 3.00 -43.57
N VAL A 53 14.48 4.30 -43.28
CA VAL A 53 13.49 5.25 -43.84
C VAL A 53 13.46 5.25 -45.37
N GLN A 54 14.61 4.98 -45.99
CA GLN A 54 14.73 4.81 -47.44
C GLN A 54 13.88 3.65 -47.96
N ARG A 55 13.73 2.57 -47.18
CA ARG A 55 12.89 1.41 -47.53
C ARG A 55 11.42 1.78 -47.55
N VAL A 56 10.95 2.58 -46.57
CA VAL A 56 9.57 3.11 -46.53
C VAL A 56 9.31 4.02 -47.74
N ARG A 57 10.24 4.92 -48.07
CA ARG A 57 10.14 5.78 -49.26
C ARG A 57 10.15 4.98 -50.56
N ALA A 58 10.96 3.92 -50.64
CA ALA A 58 10.98 3.02 -51.79
C ALA A 58 9.65 2.28 -51.97
N TRP A 59 9.01 1.86 -50.87
CA TRP A 59 7.67 1.29 -50.92
C TRP A 59 6.65 2.27 -51.50
N GLN A 60 6.68 3.54 -51.05
CA GLN A 60 5.79 4.59 -51.54
C GLN A 60 5.93 4.82 -53.05
N ARG A 61 7.18 4.94 -53.54
CA ARG A 61 7.46 5.08 -54.99
C ARG A 61 6.97 3.86 -55.78
N SER A 62 7.27 2.66 -55.30
CA SER A 62 6.85 1.43 -55.98
C SER A 62 5.33 1.26 -55.99
N TYR A 63 4.62 1.74 -54.97
CA TYR A 63 3.15 1.69 -54.91
C TYR A 63 2.54 2.73 -55.87
N ALA A 64 3.08 3.95 -55.92
CA ALA A 64 2.62 4.97 -56.85
C ALA A 64 2.71 4.55 -58.34
N LEU A 65 3.70 3.72 -58.69
CA LEU A 65 3.90 3.24 -60.07
C LEU A 65 3.08 1.99 -60.44
N ARG A 66 2.83 1.09 -59.49
CA ARG A 66 2.35 -0.28 -59.77
C ARG A 66 1.16 -0.72 -58.92
N GLY A 67 0.60 0.17 -58.10
CA GLY A 67 -0.52 -0.12 -57.22
C GLY A 67 -0.25 -1.25 -56.22
N SER A 68 -1.33 -1.89 -55.75
CA SER A 68 -1.31 -2.98 -54.77
C SER A 68 -0.62 -4.26 -55.27
N ALA A 69 -0.55 -4.47 -56.59
CA ALA A 69 0.13 -5.63 -57.19
C ALA A 69 1.62 -5.69 -56.80
N ALA A 70 2.28 -4.55 -56.65
CA ALA A 70 3.69 -4.48 -56.22
C ALA A 70 3.92 -4.86 -54.75
N ILE A 71 2.86 -4.93 -53.93
CA ILE A 71 2.93 -5.36 -52.54
C ILE A 71 2.88 -6.88 -52.47
N ILE A 72 1.91 -7.49 -53.17
CA ILE A 72 1.72 -8.96 -53.21
C ILE A 72 2.92 -9.63 -53.91
N ALA A 73 3.33 -9.13 -55.08
CA ALA A 73 4.41 -9.73 -55.86
C ALA A 73 5.76 -9.74 -55.12
N ALA A 74 6.01 -8.76 -54.26
CA ALA A 74 7.24 -8.69 -53.47
C ALA A 74 7.27 -9.68 -52.31
N HIS A 75 6.11 -10.04 -51.77
CA HIS A 75 5.98 -10.90 -50.59
C HIS A 75 4.71 -11.77 -50.69
N PRO A 76 4.69 -12.78 -51.59
CA PRO A 76 3.54 -13.66 -51.75
C PRO A 76 3.26 -14.42 -50.44
N PRO A 77 1.98 -14.60 -50.04
CA PRO A 77 1.64 -15.38 -48.86
C PRO A 77 2.03 -16.85 -49.03
N ALA A 78 2.56 -17.46 -47.98
CA ALA A 78 2.74 -18.91 -47.94
C ALA A 78 1.38 -19.63 -47.97
N ARG A 79 1.35 -20.94 -48.28
CA ARG A 79 0.10 -21.74 -48.34
C ARG A 79 -0.75 -21.59 -47.07
N ASP A 80 -0.12 -21.68 -45.89
CA ASP A 80 -0.81 -21.54 -44.61
C ASP A 80 -1.29 -20.11 -44.33
N GLU A 81 -0.63 -19.09 -44.87
CA GLU A 81 -1.07 -17.70 -44.76
C GLU A 81 -2.23 -17.40 -45.71
N ALA A 82 -2.25 -18.02 -46.89
CA ALA A 82 -3.33 -17.91 -47.87
C ALA A 82 -4.68 -18.43 -47.33
N LEU A 83 -4.63 -19.38 -46.39
CA LEU A 83 -5.82 -19.95 -45.75
C LEU A 83 -6.36 -19.10 -44.58
N ARG A 84 -5.63 -18.09 -44.12
CA ARG A 84 -6.02 -17.27 -42.96
C ARG A 84 -6.78 -16.03 -43.39
N THR A 85 -8.10 -16.10 -43.37
CA THR A 85 -8.96 -14.96 -43.68
C THR A 85 -8.76 -13.84 -42.64
N PRO A 86 -8.43 -12.60 -43.06
CA PRO A 86 -8.35 -11.48 -42.14
C PRO A 86 -9.70 -11.14 -41.50
N VAL A 87 -9.68 -10.81 -40.21
CA VAL A 87 -10.88 -10.50 -39.43
C VAL A 87 -10.79 -9.12 -38.79
N THR A 88 -11.95 -8.54 -38.47
CA THR A 88 -12.02 -7.32 -37.66
C THR A 88 -11.83 -7.65 -36.19
N LEU A 89 -11.44 -6.66 -35.36
CA LEU A 89 -11.35 -6.87 -33.92
C LEU A 89 -12.71 -7.29 -33.32
N ALA A 90 -13.80 -6.68 -33.78
CA ALA A 90 -15.15 -7.02 -33.33
C ALA A 90 -15.54 -8.47 -33.72
N ALA A 91 -15.20 -8.92 -34.92
CA ALA A 91 -15.45 -10.29 -35.34
C ALA A 91 -14.66 -11.29 -34.49
N LEU A 92 -13.39 -10.99 -34.18
CA LEU A 92 -12.59 -11.84 -33.29
C LEU A 92 -13.15 -11.88 -31.86
N GLN A 93 -13.56 -10.74 -31.31
CA GLN A 93 -14.21 -10.67 -30.00
C GLN A 93 -15.52 -11.46 -29.95
N HIS A 94 -16.31 -11.40 -31.03
CA HIS A 94 -17.56 -12.13 -31.16
C HIS A 94 -17.34 -13.65 -31.26
N ALA A 95 -16.37 -14.08 -32.07
CA ALA A 95 -16.03 -15.49 -32.24
C ALA A 95 -15.63 -16.19 -30.92
N HIS A 96 -15.02 -15.45 -30.00
CA HIS A 96 -14.61 -15.96 -28.69
C HIS A 96 -15.63 -15.69 -27.56
N ASN A 97 -16.87 -15.28 -27.87
CA ASN A 97 -17.93 -15.00 -26.90
C ASN A 97 -17.48 -14.09 -25.75
N THR A 98 -16.62 -13.12 -26.04
CA THR A 98 -16.10 -12.23 -25.00
C THR A 98 -17.19 -11.33 -24.44
N ASN A 99 -17.12 -11.07 -23.13
CA ASN A 99 -17.92 -10.01 -22.52
C ASN A 99 -17.42 -8.65 -23.07
N SER A 100 -18.02 -8.22 -24.19
CA SER A 100 -17.62 -7.02 -24.92
C SER A 100 -17.79 -5.76 -24.08
N ALA A 101 -18.76 -5.73 -23.16
CA ALA A 101 -18.94 -4.64 -22.20
C ALA A 101 -17.77 -4.55 -21.20
N SER A 102 -17.26 -5.68 -20.73
CA SER A 102 -16.07 -5.69 -19.87
C SER A 102 -14.81 -5.26 -20.63
N ALA A 103 -14.64 -5.69 -21.88
CA ALA A 103 -13.52 -5.25 -22.71
C ALA A 103 -13.56 -3.73 -22.97
N ALA A 104 -14.74 -3.19 -23.33
CA ALA A 104 -14.94 -1.76 -23.53
C ALA A 104 -14.63 -0.94 -22.26
N ALA A 105 -15.06 -1.42 -21.09
CA ALA A 105 -14.75 -0.78 -19.81
C ALA A 105 -13.23 -0.74 -19.52
N VAL A 106 -12.50 -1.82 -19.84
CA VAL A 106 -11.03 -1.85 -19.68
C VAL A 106 -10.33 -0.93 -20.68
N VAL A 107 -10.83 -0.80 -21.91
CA VAL A 107 -10.32 0.18 -22.89
C VAL A 107 -10.49 1.61 -22.37
N GLN A 108 -11.67 1.94 -21.84
CA GLN A 108 -11.96 3.26 -21.30
C GLN A 108 -11.04 3.61 -20.13
N ILE A 109 -10.91 2.72 -19.14
CA ILE A 109 -10.07 3.00 -17.97
C ILE A 109 -8.58 3.00 -18.30
N ALA A 110 -8.11 2.11 -19.19
CA ALA A 110 -6.71 2.12 -19.65
C ALA A 110 -6.37 3.40 -20.42
N SER A 111 -7.31 3.92 -21.23
CA SER A 111 -7.14 5.22 -21.87
C SER A 111 -7.02 6.35 -20.86
N ALA A 112 -7.89 6.38 -19.83
CA ALA A 112 -7.85 7.41 -18.80
C ALA A 112 -6.53 7.38 -18.03
N PHE A 113 -6.10 6.18 -17.62
CA PHE A 113 -4.82 5.96 -16.93
C PHE A 113 -3.62 6.43 -17.75
N PHE A 114 -3.57 6.08 -19.05
CA PHE A 114 -2.52 6.55 -19.94
C PHE A 114 -2.46 8.09 -20.00
N SER A 115 -3.61 8.75 -20.14
CA SER A 115 -3.67 10.21 -20.16
C SER A 115 -3.24 10.83 -18.82
N GLN A 116 -3.65 10.24 -17.70
CA GLN A 116 -3.33 10.72 -16.35
C GLN A 116 -1.85 10.56 -15.98
N THR A 117 -1.13 9.63 -16.60
CA THR A 117 0.31 9.42 -16.35
C THR A 117 1.21 9.95 -17.46
N ALA A 118 0.65 10.68 -18.43
CA ALA A 118 1.35 11.13 -19.64
C ALA A 118 2.61 11.93 -19.34
N ASP A 119 2.57 12.84 -18.35
CA ASP A 119 3.70 13.69 -17.95
C ASP A 119 4.90 12.89 -17.43
N ARG A 120 4.64 11.66 -16.99
CA ARG A 120 5.61 10.80 -16.34
C ARG A 120 6.32 9.85 -17.31
N HIS A 121 5.57 9.26 -18.23
CA HIS A 121 6.14 8.32 -19.21
C HIS A 121 6.46 8.98 -20.56
N ARG A 122 5.90 10.16 -20.87
CA ARG A 122 6.14 10.93 -22.12
C ARG A 122 5.97 10.10 -23.39
N LEU A 123 4.97 9.21 -23.40
CA LEU A 123 4.72 8.27 -24.50
C LEU A 123 3.71 8.85 -25.49
N GLY A 124 3.84 8.47 -26.76
CA GLY A 124 3.09 9.06 -27.86
C GLY A 124 1.77 8.35 -28.20
N LYS A 125 1.17 8.80 -29.32
CA LYS A 125 -0.09 8.26 -29.87
C LYS A 125 -0.01 6.77 -30.21
N HIS A 126 1.14 6.30 -30.69
CA HIS A 126 1.37 4.89 -31.02
C HIS A 126 1.22 3.99 -29.79
N SER A 127 1.93 4.34 -28.71
CA SER A 127 1.88 3.63 -27.41
C SER A 127 0.46 3.58 -26.86
N ARG A 128 -0.27 4.70 -26.96
CA ARG A 128 -1.69 4.74 -26.60
C ARG A 128 -2.50 3.75 -27.42
N GLN A 129 -2.32 3.71 -28.73
CA GLN A 129 -3.03 2.75 -29.60
C GLN A 129 -2.68 1.30 -29.26
N LEU A 130 -1.41 0.97 -29.00
CA LEU A 130 -1.01 -0.38 -28.56
C LEU A 130 -1.76 -0.80 -27.29
N LEU A 131 -1.83 0.10 -26.30
CA LEU A 131 -2.56 -0.14 -25.06
C LEU A 131 -4.05 -0.38 -25.30
N LEU A 132 -4.71 0.44 -26.12
CA LEU A 132 -6.15 0.30 -26.37
C LEU A 132 -6.50 -0.99 -27.13
N HIS A 133 -5.69 -1.38 -28.12
CA HIS A 133 -5.89 -2.67 -28.81
C HIS A 133 -5.65 -3.85 -27.87
N ALA A 134 -4.60 -3.80 -27.04
CA ALA A 134 -4.34 -4.82 -26.04
C ALA A 134 -5.46 -4.90 -24.99
N ALA A 135 -6.00 -3.76 -24.55
CA ALA A 135 -7.16 -3.69 -23.66
C ALA A 135 -8.43 -4.25 -24.30
N ALA A 136 -8.68 -4.00 -25.58
CA ALA A 136 -9.85 -4.56 -26.27
C ALA A 136 -9.79 -6.09 -26.40
N LEU A 137 -8.59 -6.66 -26.54
CA LEU A 137 -8.36 -8.09 -26.78
C LEU A 137 -7.87 -8.84 -25.53
N HIS A 138 -7.92 -8.19 -24.36
CA HIS A 138 -7.26 -8.67 -23.14
C HIS A 138 -7.85 -9.97 -22.57
N ASN A 139 -9.13 -10.23 -22.87
CA ASN A 139 -9.95 -11.31 -22.30
C ASN A 139 -10.63 -12.17 -23.36
N LEU A 140 -10.02 -12.35 -24.55
CA LEU A 140 -10.51 -13.28 -25.57
C LEU A 140 -10.68 -14.71 -25.02
N GLU A 141 -9.77 -15.11 -24.15
CA GLU A 141 -9.76 -16.43 -23.53
C GLU A 141 -9.51 -16.29 -22.02
N PRO A 142 -9.91 -17.26 -21.18
CA PRO A 142 -9.68 -17.20 -19.73
C PRO A 142 -8.19 -17.06 -19.34
N ARG A 143 -7.30 -17.57 -20.20
CA ARG A 143 -5.85 -17.49 -20.00
C ARG A 143 -5.25 -16.45 -20.96
N PRO A 144 -4.48 -15.45 -20.48
CA PRO A 144 -3.85 -14.45 -21.35
C PRO A 144 -2.93 -15.03 -22.42
N ALA A 145 -2.31 -16.18 -22.15
CA ALA A 145 -1.51 -16.92 -23.12
C ALA A 145 -2.33 -17.45 -24.31
N ALA A 146 -3.56 -17.91 -24.05
CA ALA A 146 -4.48 -18.37 -25.08
C ALA A 146 -5.07 -17.18 -25.85
N SER A 147 -5.40 -16.07 -25.18
CA SER A 147 -5.82 -14.83 -25.85
C SER A 147 -4.74 -14.32 -26.80
N ALA A 148 -3.48 -14.31 -26.36
CA ALA A 148 -2.36 -13.94 -27.21
C ALA A 148 -2.20 -14.86 -28.43
N LEU A 149 -2.44 -16.17 -28.28
CA LEU A 149 -2.40 -17.11 -29.40
C LEU A 149 -3.56 -16.89 -30.38
N ALA A 150 -4.77 -16.64 -29.88
CA ALA A 150 -5.92 -16.28 -30.70
C ALA A 150 -5.66 -15.01 -31.52
N ILE A 151 -5.04 -14.00 -30.89
CA ILE A 151 -4.62 -12.76 -31.57
C ILE A 151 -3.57 -13.06 -32.64
N GLN A 152 -2.61 -13.97 -32.42
CA GLN A 152 -1.55 -14.26 -33.40
C GLN A 152 -2.02 -15.12 -34.57
N THR A 153 -3.01 -15.98 -34.35
CA THR A 153 -3.52 -16.93 -35.37
C THR A 153 -4.43 -16.27 -36.39
N HIS A 154 -5.13 -15.18 -36.02
CA HIS A 154 -6.06 -14.47 -36.90
C HIS A 154 -5.46 -13.14 -37.37
N PRO A 155 -5.18 -12.95 -38.68
CA PRO A 155 -4.73 -11.66 -39.19
C PRO A 155 -5.79 -10.58 -38.94
N LEU A 156 -5.43 -9.50 -38.24
CA LEU A 156 -6.34 -8.41 -37.92
C LEU A 156 -6.25 -7.31 -38.97
N ILE A 157 -7.38 -6.98 -39.60
CA ILE A 157 -7.47 -5.99 -40.71
C ILE A 157 -6.91 -4.62 -40.30
N LEU A 158 -7.08 -4.23 -39.03
CA LEU A 158 -6.66 -2.92 -38.53
C LEU A 158 -5.21 -2.87 -38.04
N LEU A 159 -4.53 -4.02 -37.92
CA LEU A 159 -3.19 -4.10 -37.34
C LEU A 159 -2.17 -4.69 -38.33
N SER A 160 -1.03 -4.01 -38.42
CA SER A 160 0.16 -4.59 -39.04
C SER A 160 0.56 -5.88 -38.33
N ALA A 161 1.28 -6.77 -39.00
CA ALA A 161 1.79 -8.00 -38.40
C ALA A 161 2.73 -7.72 -37.22
N THR A 162 3.52 -6.64 -37.31
CA THR A 162 4.39 -6.18 -36.22
C THR A 162 3.57 -5.68 -35.02
N THR A 163 2.60 -4.78 -35.24
CA THR A 163 1.72 -4.27 -34.18
C THR A 163 0.89 -5.38 -33.53
N GLN A 164 0.36 -6.32 -34.32
CA GLN A 164 -0.42 -7.46 -33.81
C GLN A 164 0.43 -8.37 -32.89
N ARG A 165 1.70 -8.62 -33.23
CA ARG A 165 2.62 -9.37 -32.37
C ARG A 165 2.87 -8.65 -31.05
N THR A 166 3.10 -7.35 -31.09
CA THR A 166 3.28 -6.51 -29.87
C THR A 166 2.02 -6.52 -29.00
N VAL A 167 0.84 -6.34 -29.59
CA VAL A 167 -0.45 -6.42 -28.89
C VAL A 167 -0.64 -7.79 -28.24
N ALA A 168 -0.37 -8.89 -28.95
CA ALA A 168 -0.43 -10.23 -28.38
C ALA A 168 0.56 -10.41 -27.22
N ALA A 169 1.76 -9.84 -27.31
CA ALA A 169 2.75 -9.88 -26.23
C ALA A 169 2.29 -9.10 -24.99
N LEU A 170 1.72 -7.91 -25.16
CA LEU A 170 1.11 -7.12 -24.07
C LEU A 170 -0.05 -7.88 -23.42
N VAL A 171 -0.93 -8.49 -24.21
CA VAL A 171 -2.03 -9.32 -23.70
C VAL A 171 -1.46 -10.50 -22.90
N ARG A 172 -0.45 -11.22 -23.41
CA ARG A 172 0.22 -12.31 -22.69
C ARG A 172 0.90 -11.83 -21.40
N ALA A 173 1.38 -10.60 -21.36
CA ALA A 173 2.11 -10.00 -20.25
C ALA A 173 1.21 -9.62 -19.05
N GLN A 174 -0.11 -9.74 -19.16
CA GLN A 174 -1.06 -9.57 -18.04
C GLN A 174 -0.83 -10.55 -16.86
N ARG A 175 -0.04 -11.61 -17.06
CA ARG A 175 0.38 -12.54 -16.01
C ARG A 175 1.88 -12.79 -16.08
N GLY A 176 2.48 -12.95 -14.90
CA GLY A 176 3.89 -13.26 -14.73
C GLY A 176 4.59 -12.28 -13.80
N SER A 177 5.75 -12.70 -13.28
CA SER A 177 6.66 -11.82 -12.56
C SER A 177 7.33 -10.82 -13.52
N PHE A 178 7.80 -9.70 -12.97
CA PHE A 178 8.48 -8.64 -13.73
C PHE A 178 9.57 -9.20 -14.65
N GLY A 179 10.55 -9.94 -14.12
CA GLY A 179 11.66 -10.46 -14.93
C GLY A 179 11.26 -11.49 -16.00
N LYS A 180 10.13 -12.20 -15.86
CA LYS A 180 9.61 -13.07 -16.93
C LYS A 180 8.92 -12.26 -18.03
N VAL A 181 8.20 -11.21 -17.65
CA VAL A 181 7.54 -10.31 -18.60
C VAL A 181 8.56 -9.48 -19.36
N GLN A 182 9.53 -8.87 -18.67
CA GLN A 182 10.60 -8.08 -19.27
C GLN A 182 11.36 -8.88 -20.34
N ARG A 183 11.85 -10.09 -20.01
CA ARG A 183 12.53 -10.96 -20.98
C ARG A 183 11.69 -11.28 -22.21
N ARG A 184 10.38 -11.49 -22.02
CA ARG A 184 9.46 -11.77 -23.14
C ARG A 184 9.30 -10.57 -24.05
N LEU A 185 9.20 -9.36 -23.48
CA LEU A 185 9.09 -8.13 -24.25
C LEU A 185 10.41 -7.82 -24.97
N GLN A 186 11.56 -8.07 -24.34
CA GLN A 186 12.88 -7.95 -24.95
C GLN A 186 13.11 -8.93 -26.11
N ALA A 187 12.50 -10.12 -26.05
CA ALA A 187 12.60 -11.12 -27.10
C ALA A 187 11.76 -10.79 -28.35
N LEU A 188 10.96 -9.72 -28.34
CA LEU A 188 10.25 -9.26 -29.53
C LEU A 188 11.25 -8.75 -30.57
N PRO A 189 11.14 -9.16 -31.85
CA PRO A 189 12.10 -8.77 -32.89
C PRO A 189 12.38 -7.27 -32.92
N GLY A 190 13.69 -6.95 -32.88
CA GLY A 190 14.30 -5.62 -32.91
C GLY A 190 13.84 -4.63 -31.83
N THR A 191 13.24 -5.12 -30.74
CA THR A 191 12.83 -4.28 -29.60
C THR A 191 14.05 -3.74 -28.86
N THR A 192 14.16 -2.41 -28.77
CA THR A 192 15.24 -1.76 -28.03
C THR A 192 14.98 -1.74 -26.51
N ALA A 193 15.98 -1.37 -25.71
CA ALA A 193 15.79 -1.17 -24.27
C ALA A 193 14.73 -0.09 -23.97
N ALA A 194 14.74 1.02 -24.72
CA ALA A 194 13.75 2.09 -24.57
C ALA A 194 12.32 1.62 -24.90
N GLN A 195 12.16 0.85 -25.98
CA GLN A 195 10.86 0.24 -26.34
C GLN A 195 10.42 -0.80 -25.31
N THR A 196 11.35 -1.55 -24.72
CA THR A 196 11.03 -2.48 -23.64
C THR A 196 10.44 -1.72 -22.44
N THR A 197 11.05 -0.59 -22.05
CA THR A 197 10.54 0.26 -20.96
C THR A 197 9.15 0.81 -21.29
N GLU A 198 8.92 1.28 -22.52
CA GLU A 198 7.59 1.68 -22.99
C GLU A 198 6.57 0.54 -22.84
N LEU A 199 6.87 -0.65 -23.34
CA LEU A 199 5.96 -1.79 -23.27
C LEU A 199 5.72 -2.26 -21.83
N LEU A 200 6.70 -2.11 -20.94
CA LEU A 200 6.54 -2.38 -19.51
C LEU A 200 5.56 -1.39 -18.86
N TRP A 201 5.65 -0.10 -19.19
CA TRP A 201 4.66 0.91 -18.77
C TRP A 201 3.26 0.56 -19.26
N LEU A 202 3.08 0.27 -20.55
CA LEU A 202 1.78 -0.13 -21.10
C LEU A 202 1.23 -1.39 -20.43
N THR A 203 2.10 -2.37 -20.17
CA THR A 203 1.73 -3.59 -19.46
C THR A 203 1.26 -3.28 -18.03
N ALA A 204 1.93 -2.37 -17.32
CA ALA A 204 1.56 -2.00 -15.97
C ALA A 204 0.17 -1.34 -15.92
N LEU A 205 -0.11 -0.40 -16.84
CA LEU A 205 -1.42 0.24 -16.96
C LEU A 205 -2.53 -0.77 -17.32
N LEU A 206 -2.27 -1.64 -18.30
CA LEU A 206 -3.21 -2.69 -18.71
C LEU A 206 -3.53 -3.64 -17.55
N ARG A 207 -2.51 -4.05 -16.79
CA ARG A 207 -2.67 -4.97 -15.65
C ARG A 207 -3.55 -4.36 -14.57
N ILE A 208 -3.35 -3.09 -14.20
CA ILE A 208 -4.22 -2.42 -13.21
C ILE A 208 -5.65 -2.32 -13.75
N ALA A 209 -5.82 -1.81 -14.97
CA ALA A 209 -7.13 -1.62 -15.61
C ALA A 209 -7.94 -2.92 -15.70
N ALA A 210 -7.30 -4.02 -16.12
CA ALA A 210 -7.96 -5.32 -16.28
C ALA A 210 -8.25 -6.02 -14.94
N ARG A 211 -7.44 -5.79 -13.90
CA ARG A 211 -7.60 -6.45 -12.58
C ARG A 211 -8.61 -5.77 -11.68
N LEU A 212 -8.89 -4.48 -11.89
CA LEU A 212 -9.94 -3.79 -11.15
C LEU A 212 -11.31 -4.42 -11.42
N PRO A 213 -12.09 -4.75 -10.38
CA PRO A 213 -13.47 -5.19 -10.53
C PRO A 213 -14.31 -4.12 -11.22
N ALA A 214 -15.35 -4.54 -11.96
CA ALA A 214 -16.21 -3.63 -12.71
C ALA A 214 -16.81 -2.50 -11.83
N ALA A 215 -17.23 -2.84 -10.61
CA ALA A 215 -17.77 -1.89 -9.64
C ALA A 215 -16.78 -0.81 -9.17
N CYS A 216 -15.48 -1.01 -9.35
CA CYS A 216 -14.44 -0.07 -8.96
C CYS A 216 -14.01 0.85 -10.12
N ARG A 217 -14.08 0.36 -11.36
CA ARG A 217 -13.52 1.05 -12.55
C ARG A 217 -14.10 2.45 -12.77
N ALA A 218 -15.39 2.64 -12.55
CA ALA A 218 -16.06 3.94 -12.75
C ALA A 218 -15.53 5.05 -11.83
N SER A 219 -14.97 4.67 -10.67
CA SER A 219 -14.38 5.61 -9.71
C SER A 219 -12.86 5.62 -9.74
N ALA A 220 -12.25 4.81 -10.60
CA ALA A 220 -10.81 4.60 -10.61
C ALA A 220 -10.10 5.73 -11.37
N ALA A 221 -9.05 6.29 -10.77
CA ALA A 221 -8.21 7.31 -11.39
C ALA A 221 -6.77 7.16 -10.90
N LEU A 222 -5.82 7.41 -11.80
CA LEU A 222 -4.43 7.63 -11.43
C LEU A 222 -4.18 9.13 -11.28
N GLN A 223 -3.40 9.48 -10.27
CA GLN A 223 -2.91 10.84 -10.05
C GLN A 223 -1.41 10.78 -9.81
N LEU A 224 -0.69 11.79 -10.29
CA LEU A 224 0.72 11.98 -9.99
C LEU A 224 0.80 12.69 -8.63
N ALA A 225 1.58 12.12 -7.72
CA ALA A 225 1.90 12.76 -6.45
C ALA A 225 3.39 13.11 -6.47
N ASP A 226 3.73 14.39 -6.35
CA ASP A 226 5.12 14.85 -6.32
C ASP A 226 5.69 14.96 -4.90
N GLN A 227 4.81 15.09 -3.89
CA GLN A 227 5.15 15.22 -2.48
C GLN A 227 4.18 14.39 -1.62
N PRO A 228 4.60 13.93 -0.43
CA PRO A 228 5.96 13.96 0.13
C PRO A 228 6.86 12.82 -0.39
N THR A 229 6.32 11.93 -1.21
CA THR A 229 7.13 10.98 -2.00
C THR A 229 6.63 10.96 -3.43
N PRO A 230 7.50 11.18 -4.43
CA PRO A 230 7.13 11.11 -5.82
C PRO A 230 6.62 9.70 -6.18
N GLY A 231 5.42 9.61 -6.73
CA GLY A 231 4.80 8.33 -7.07
C GLY A 231 3.50 8.47 -7.86
N VAL A 232 2.85 7.34 -8.10
CA VAL A 232 1.54 7.31 -8.76
C VAL A 232 0.51 6.82 -7.74
N VAL A 233 -0.53 7.62 -7.51
CA VAL A 233 -1.63 7.29 -6.61
C VAL A 233 -2.80 6.75 -7.42
N LEU A 234 -3.22 5.52 -7.13
CA LEU A 234 -4.46 4.96 -7.65
C LEU A 234 -5.59 5.19 -6.65
N GLU A 235 -6.53 6.02 -7.06
CA GLU A 235 -7.78 6.27 -6.34
C GLU A 235 -8.87 5.35 -6.86
N PHE A 236 -9.62 4.68 -5.98
CA PHE A 236 -10.87 4.01 -6.34
C PHE A 236 -11.74 3.73 -5.10
N GLY A 237 -13.01 3.39 -5.35
CA GLY A 237 -13.98 2.97 -4.32
C GLY A 237 -15.06 2.06 -4.91
N GLY A 238 -16.20 1.99 -4.23
CA GLY A 238 -17.37 1.22 -4.66
C GLY A 238 -17.61 -0.06 -3.84
N ALA A 239 -18.68 -0.78 -4.17
CA ALA A 239 -19.17 -1.94 -3.41
C ALA A 239 -18.15 -3.11 -3.32
N GLN A 240 -17.15 -3.14 -4.20
CA GLN A 240 -16.13 -4.20 -4.28
C GLN A 240 -14.70 -3.68 -4.02
N VAL A 241 -14.55 -2.59 -3.26
CA VAL A 241 -13.23 -1.99 -2.99
C VAL A 241 -12.24 -3.01 -2.39
N LEU A 242 -12.70 -3.87 -1.49
CA LEU A 242 -11.87 -4.91 -0.88
C LEU A 242 -11.36 -5.94 -1.91
N ALA A 243 -12.24 -6.41 -2.80
CA ALA A 243 -11.86 -7.30 -3.89
C ALA A 243 -10.89 -6.61 -4.87
N GLY A 244 -11.05 -5.30 -5.10
CA GLY A 244 -10.12 -4.51 -5.89
C GLY A 244 -8.72 -4.46 -5.29
N VAL A 245 -8.61 -4.22 -3.98
CA VAL A 245 -7.33 -4.25 -3.26
C VAL A 245 -6.67 -5.64 -3.34
N ALA A 246 -7.44 -6.69 -3.10
CA ALA A 246 -6.94 -8.07 -3.21
C ALA A 246 -6.41 -8.38 -4.61
N ALA A 247 -7.12 -7.95 -5.66
CA ALA A 247 -6.74 -8.14 -7.06
C ALA A 247 -5.46 -7.39 -7.45
N LEU A 248 -5.18 -6.25 -6.80
CA LEU A 248 -4.03 -5.38 -7.11
C LEU A 248 -2.77 -5.69 -6.30
N ARG A 249 -2.83 -6.55 -5.27
CA ARG A 249 -1.71 -6.83 -4.35
C ARG A 249 -0.41 -7.24 -5.07
N ARG A 250 -0.51 -8.00 -6.17
CA ARG A 250 0.65 -8.41 -6.98
C ARG A 250 1.02 -7.36 -8.04
N GLU A 251 0.10 -6.48 -8.36
CA GLU A 251 0.22 -5.49 -9.42
C GLU A 251 1.00 -4.26 -8.99
N THR A 252 0.93 -3.87 -7.71
CA THR A 252 1.75 -2.78 -7.16
C THR A 252 3.24 -3.05 -7.32
N LYS A 253 3.71 -4.26 -6.96
CA LYS A 253 5.11 -4.66 -7.13
C LYS A 253 5.54 -4.67 -8.59
N PHE A 254 4.67 -5.16 -9.47
CA PHE A 254 4.96 -5.15 -10.91
C PHE A 254 5.03 -3.71 -11.45
N PHE A 255 4.09 -2.85 -11.05
CA PHE A 255 4.06 -1.45 -11.45
C PHE A 255 5.35 -0.75 -11.04
N THR A 256 5.75 -0.84 -9.76
CA THR A 256 6.98 -0.20 -9.28
C THR A 256 8.22 -0.67 -10.04
N ALA A 257 8.34 -1.98 -10.31
CA ALA A 257 9.45 -2.50 -11.09
C ALA A 257 9.42 -2.07 -12.57
N ALA A 258 8.23 -1.93 -13.16
CA ALA A 258 8.04 -1.55 -14.55
C ALA A 258 8.24 -0.05 -14.82
N THR A 259 7.86 0.80 -13.86
CA THR A 259 7.84 2.26 -14.03
C THR A 259 8.96 2.97 -13.27
N GLY A 260 9.59 2.28 -12.31
CA GLY A 260 10.51 2.90 -11.35
C GLY A 260 9.79 3.74 -10.27
N GLN A 261 8.46 3.64 -10.17
CA GLN A 261 7.65 4.53 -9.32
C GLN A 261 6.68 3.75 -8.44
N PRO A 262 6.58 4.07 -7.15
CA PRO A 262 5.67 3.37 -6.26
C PRO A 262 4.22 3.60 -6.69
N LEU A 263 3.44 2.52 -6.76
CA LEU A 263 1.99 2.59 -6.86
C LEU A 263 1.37 2.65 -5.47
N MET A 264 0.95 3.85 -5.09
CA MET A 264 0.24 4.17 -3.86
C MET A 264 -1.27 4.02 -4.07
N LEU A 265 -2.02 3.76 -3.00
CA LEU A 265 -3.47 3.68 -3.02
C LEU A 265 -4.09 4.80 -2.17
N ASN A 266 -5.14 5.43 -2.69
CA ASN A 266 -6.01 6.31 -1.94
C ASN A 266 -7.46 5.84 -2.08
N LEU A 267 -7.92 5.07 -1.10
CA LEU A 267 -9.19 4.37 -1.21
C LEU A 267 -10.34 5.18 -0.59
N ARG A 268 -11.47 5.19 -1.29
CA ARG A 268 -12.72 5.68 -0.68
C ARG A 268 -13.25 4.59 0.26
N LEU A 269 -13.13 4.85 1.56
CA LEU A 269 -13.63 3.94 2.59
C LEU A 269 -15.13 3.61 2.39
N PRO A 270 -15.54 2.34 2.62
CA PRO A 270 -16.95 1.95 2.65
C PRO A 270 -17.78 2.82 3.61
N PRO A 271 -19.10 2.98 3.38
CA PRO A 271 -19.98 3.78 4.24
C PRO A 271 -19.86 3.46 5.74
N ALA A 272 -19.78 2.18 6.11
CA ALA A 272 -19.65 1.75 7.51
C ALA A 272 -18.35 2.26 8.17
N LEU A 273 -17.21 2.17 7.49
CA LEU A 273 -15.93 2.67 8.01
C LEU A 273 -15.88 4.21 8.02
N ARG A 274 -16.54 4.87 7.06
CA ARG A 274 -16.69 6.34 7.09
C ARG A 274 -17.53 6.79 8.29
N ALA A 275 -18.61 6.08 8.60
CA ALA A 275 -19.44 6.36 9.78
C ALA A 275 -18.63 6.15 11.06
N LEU A 276 -17.87 5.05 11.14
CA LEU A 276 -16.98 4.75 12.26
C LEU A 276 -15.94 5.86 12.49
N ALA A 277 -15.22 6.28 11.44
CA ALA A 277 -14.25 7.36 11.53
C ALA A 277 -14.86 8.72 11.93
N ARG A 278 -16.14 8.96 11.59
CA ARG A 278 -16.87 10.18 12.03
C ARG A 278 -17.25 10.11 13.50
N ALA A 279 -17.59 8.93 14.03
CA ALA A 279 -17.94 8.76 15.44
C ALA A 279 -16.74 9.06 16.36
N ALA A 280 -15.55 8.58 16.02
CA ALA A 280 -14.31 8.91 16.75
C ALA A 280 -14.04 10.42 16.82
N ARG A 281 -14.28 11.14 15.72
CA ARG A 281 -14.11 12.61 15.70
C ARG A 281 -14.98 13.32 16.74
N LYS A 282 -16.15 12.77 17.05
CA LYS A 282 -17.07 13.35 18.05
C LYS A 282 -16.72 12.96 19.49
N GLY A 283 -15.63 12.21 19.70
CA GLY A 283 -15.25 11.71 21.03
C GLY A 283 -16.24 10.71 21.63
N MET A 284 -17.12 10.12 20.80
CA MET A 284 -18.08 9.12 21.25
C MET A 284 -17.33 7.89 21.75
N GLN A 285 -17.57 7.52 23.01
CA GLN A 285 -17.13 6.25 23.56
C GLN A 285 -18.19 5.17 23.25
N PRO A 286 -17.79 3.92 23.01
CA PRO A 286 -18.76 2.85 22.87
C PRO A 286 -19.48 2.64 24.21
N GLU A 287 -20.81 2.53 24.15
CA GLU A 287 -21.60 2.04 25.28
C GLU A 287 -21.30 0.55 25.47
N LEU A 288 -20.73 0.20 26.62
CA LEU A 288 -20.45 -1.18 26.99
C LEU A 288 -21.52 -1.62 27.98
N LEU A 289 -22.21 -2.72 27.68
CA LEU A 289 -23.22 -3.27 28.57
C LEU A 289 -22.60 -4.38 29.44
N PRO A 290 -22.77 -4.36 30.77
CA PRO A 290 -22.24 -5.39 31.67
C PRO A 290 -22.65 -6.81 31.26
N ASN A 291 -23.91 -6.96 30.83
CA ASN A 291 -24.54 -8.24 30.47
C ASN A 291 -24.36 -8.61 28.98
N ALA A 292 -23.54 -7.87 28.23
CA ALA A 292 -23.21 -8.27 26.86
C ALA A 292 -22.14 -9.39 26.87
N PRO A 293 -22.13 -10.30 25.87
CA PRO A 293 -21.03 -11.22 25.66
C PRO A 293 -19.69 -10.47 25.57
N VAL A 294 -18.64 -11.00 26.20
CA VAL A 294 -17.30 -10.38 26.19
C VAL A 294 -16.74 -10.21 24.77
N ALA A 295 -17.08 -11.12 23.86
CA ALA A 295 -16.71 -11.02 22.45
C ALA A 295 -17.29 -9.76 21.78
N GLU A 296 -18.54 -9.40 22.10
CA GLU A 296 -19.18 -8.19 21.58
C GLU A 296 -18.53 -6.94 22.18
N THR A 297 -18.25 -6.94 23.49
CA THR A 297 -17.49 -5.88 24.15
C THR A 297 -16.11 -5.68 23.51
N ALA A 298 -15.39 -6.78 23.27
CA ALA A 298 -14.09 -6.77 22.59
C ALA A 298 -14.18 -6.17 21.17
N ARG A 299 -15.22 -6.54 20.40
CA ARG A 299 -15.47 -5.97 19.07
C ARG A 299 -15.70 -4.46 19.15
N LEU A 300 -16.51 -3.98 20.09
CA LEU A 300 -16.78 -2.54 20.27
C LEU A 300 -15.52 -1.76 20.65
N ILE A 301 -14.70 -2.31 21.56
CA ILE A 301 -13.40 -1.72 21.92
C ILE A 301 -12.47 -1.63 20.71
N LEU A 302 -12.31 -2.73 19.94
CA LEU A 302 -11.49 -2.74 18.73
C LEU A 302 -12.01 -1.76 17.68
N ARG A 303 -13.34 -1.66 17.49
CA ARG A 303 -13.96 -0.67 16.60
C ARG A 303 -13.61 0.74 17.00
N GLN A 304 -13.65 1.08 18.29
CA GLN A 304 -13.28 2.41 18.77
C GLN A 304 -11.81 2.72 18.46
N GLN A 305 -10.89 1.78 18.70
CA GLN A 305 -9.48 2.02 18.42
C GLN A 305 -9.19 2.10 16.91
N LEU A 306 -9.89 1.32 16.08
CA LEU A 306 -9.84 1.46 14.62
C LEU A 306 -10.40 2.81 14.17
N ALA A 307 -11.48 3.30 14.79
CA ALA A 307 -12.06 4.59 14.50
C ALA A 307 -11.06 5.74 14.74
N ASN A 308 -10.34 5.70 15.86
CA ASN A 308 -9.26 6.65 16.17
C ASN A 308 -8.13 6.57 15.14
N LEU A 309 -7.69 5.35 14.79
CA LEU A 309 -6.66 5.16 13.76
C LEU A 309 -7.09 5.79 12.42
N LEU A 310 -8.32 5.52 11.97
CA LEU A 310 -8.87 6.11 10.73
C LEU A 310 -8.97 7.64 10.80
N HIS A 311 -9.33 8.20 11.95
CA HIS A 311 -9.39 9.64 12.16
C HIS A 311 -8.02 10.30 11.96
N HIS A 312 -6.98 9.77 12.63
CA HIS A 312 -5.63 10.33 12.55
C HIS A 312 -4.94 10.04 11.22
N THR A 313 -5.23 8.92 10.54
CA THR A 313 -4.75 8.68 9.17
C THR A 313 -5.23 9.78 8.22
N ARG A 314 -6.51 10.17 8.35
CA ARG A 314 -7.09 11.23 7.52
C ARG A 314 -6.50 12.61 7.83
N ASN A 315 -6.23 12.91 9.10
CA ASN A 315 -5.63 14.19 9.49
C ASN A 315 -4.18 14.28 9.00
N LEU A 316 -3.40 13.23 9.17
CA LEU A 316 -2.01 13.19 8.71
C LEU A 316 -1.92 13.46 7.20
N ALA A 317 -2.81 12.88 6.40
CA ALA A 317 -2.89 13.12 4.95
C ALA A 317 -3.29 14.56 4.56
N ARG A 318 -3.74 15.39 5.51
CA ARG A 318 -4.18 16.78 5.27
C ARG A 318 -3.21 17.84 5.77
N ARG A 319 -2.57 17.60 6.92
CA ARG A 319 -1.76 18.60 7.62
C ARG A 319 -0.34 18.15 7.96
N GLU A 320 0.01 16.88 7.72
CA GLU A 320 1.35 16.32 7.99
C GLU A 320 1.87 16.61 9.41
N ASP A 321 0.97 16.59 10.39
CA ASP A 321 1.26 16.95 11.78
C ASP A 321 1.91 15.77 12.54
N ALA A 322 2.99 16.06 13.28
CA ALA A 322 3.69 15.09 14.13
C ALA A 322 2.76 14.46 15.19
N GLU A 323 1.79 15.23 15.69
CA GLU A 323 0.82 14.73 16.67
C GLU A 323 -0.08 13.62 16.07
N ASP A 324 -0.41 13.68 14.78
CA ASP A 324 -1.18 12.60 14.16
C ASP A 324 -0.36 11.30 14.07
N VAL A 325 0.95 11.38 13.84
CA VAL A 325 1.82 10.19 13.89
C VAL A 325 1.87 9.61 15.30
N HIS A 326 1.93 10.47 16.32
CA HIS A 326 1.85 10.06 17.72
C HIS A 326 0.54 9.29 17.98
N GLN A 327 -0.61 9.86 17.59
CA GLN A 327 -1.91 9.26 17.80
C GLN A 327 -2.15 7.98 16.98
N LEU A 328 -1.59 7.89 15.77
CA LEU A 328 -1.57 6.65 14.97
C LEU A 328 -0.82 5.53 15.70
N ARG A 329 0.35 5.86 16.28
CA ARG A 329 1.12 4.90 17.07
C ARG A 329 0.36 4.47 18.33
N VAL A 330 -0.27 5.41 19.04
CA VAL A 330 -1.09 5.12 20.23
C VAL A 330 -2.25 4.19 19.87
N SER A 331 -3.01 4.52 18.83
CA SER A 331 -4.16 3.71 18.36
C SER A 331 -3.71 2.31 17.92
N THR A 332 -2.59 2.21 17.20
CA THR A 332 -1.99 0.93 16.80
C THR A 332 -1.59 0.07 18.00
N ARG A 333 -0.96 0.67 19.01
CA ARG A 333 -0.55 -0.02 20.24
C ARG A 333 -1.77 -0.50 21.05
N ARG A 334 -2.81 0.34 21.17
CA ARG A 334 -4.07 -0.03 21.84
C ARG A 334 -4.80 -1.15 21.09
N LEU A 335 -4.85 -1.11 19.76
CA LEU A 335 -5.37 -2.22 18.94
C LEU A 335 -4.63 -3.53 19.18
N ARG A 336 -3.29 -3.49 19.26
CA ARG A 336 -2.48 -4.69 19.59
C ARG A 336 -2.79 -5.22 20.99
N ALA A 337 -2.86 -4.34 21.98
CA ALA A 337 -3.17 -4.71 23.36
C ALA A 337 -4.57 -5.33 23.47
N ALA A 338 -5.58 -4.71 22.86
CA ALA A 338 -6.95 -5.25 22.83
C ALA A 338 -7.00 -6.61 22.11
N SER A 339 -6.33 -6.74 20.95
CA SER A 339 -6.31 -8.01 20.21
C SER A 339 -5.66 -9.14 21.01
N ALA A 340 -4.62 -8.83 21.80
CA ALA A 340 -3.99 -9.81 22.68
C ALA A 340 -4.90 -10.17 23.87
N LEU A 341 -5.46 -9.15 24.54
CA LEU A 341 -6.34 -9.31 25.70
C LEU A 341 -7.56 -10.17 25.39
N PHE A 342 -8.17 -9.96 24.22
CA PHE A 342 -9.41 -10.62 23.80
C PHE A 342 -9.19 -11.81 22.84
N SER A 343 -7.95 -12.27 22.67
CA SER A 343 -7.61 -13.35 21.73
C SER A 343 -8.38 -14.66 21.99
N ALA A 344 -8.67 -14.98 23.25
CA ALA A 344 -9.48 -16.14 23.62
C ALA A 344 -10.98 -15.93 23.31
N SER A 345 -11.45 -14.68 23.27
CA SER A 345 -12.86 -14.32 23.03
C SER A 345 -13.19 -14.05 21.57
N LEU A 346 -12.19 -13.66 20.77
CA LEU A 346 -12.29 -13.29 19.36
C LEU A 346 -11.30 -14.15 18.58
N ASP A 347 -11.72 -15.35 18.16
CA ASP A 347 -10.94 -16.35 17.39
C ASP A 347 -9.48 -15.93 17.10
N ALA A 348 -8.54 -16.43 17.89
CA ALA A 348 -7.13 -16.10 17.79
C ALA A 348 -6.54 -16.38 16.39
N HIS A 349 -7.06 -17.38 15.68
CA HIS A 349 -6.62 -17.69 14.32
C HIS A 349 -7.07 -16.59 13.35
N ALA A 350 -8.31 -16.13 13.45
CA ALA A 350 -8.83 -15.01 12.65
C ALA A 350 -8.12 -13.68 12.95
N LEU A 351 -7.70 -13.42 14.19
CA LEU A 351 -6.98 -12.19 14.56
C LEU A 351 -5.51 -12.16 14.10
N LYS A 352 -4.89 -13.33 13.88
CA LYS A 352 -3.45 -13.45 13.60
C LYS A 352 -2.95 -12.58 12.43
N PRO A 353 -3.63 -12.48 11.27
CA PRO A 353 -3.21 -11.59 10.18
C PRO A 353 -3.23 -10.11 10.57
N PHE A 354 -4.26 -9.69 11.32
CA PHE A 354 -4.41 -8.30 11.77
C PHE A 354 -3.35 -7.90 12.79
N VAL A 355 -3.04 -8.79 13.75
CA VAL A 355 -1.96 -8.57 14.72
C VAL A 355 -0.60 -8.43 14.02
N ARG A 356 -0.34 -9.20 12.96
CA ARG A 356 0.87 -9.05 12.14
C ARG A 356 0.92 -7.69 11.45
N ALA A 357 -0.18 -7.24 10.85
CA ALA A 357 -0.27 -5.93 10.21
C ALA A 357 -0.06 -4.78 11.22
N LEU A 358 -0.69 -4.87 12.40
CA LEU A 358 -0.52 -3.92 13.48
C LEU A 358 0.91 -3.89 14.04
N ARG A 359 1.61 -5.03 14.06
CA ARG A 359 3.04 -5.07 14.43
C ARG A 359 3.89 -4.32 13.41
N THR A 360 3.61 -4.50 12.12
CA THR A 360 4.29 -3.75 11.05
C THR A 360 4.02 -2.24 11.19
N ALA A 361 2.75 -1.84 11.33
CA ALA A 361 2.37 -0.44 11.59
C ALA A 361 3.10 0.14 12.82
N GLY A 362 3.14 -0.62 13.91
CA GLY A 362 3.79 -0.21 15.15
C GLY A 362 5.29 0.04 15.00
N ARG A 363 5.99 -0.73 14.15
CA ARG A 363 7.41 -0.50 13.85
C ARG A 363 7.62 0.77 13.03
N VAL A 364 6.79 0.97 12.01
CA VAL A 364 6.85 2.14 11.12
C VAL A 364 6.62 3.43 11.91
N PHE A 365 5.53 3.53 12.66
CA PHE A 365 5.24 4.72 13.47
C PHE A 365 6.13 4.84 14.72
N GLY A 366 6.66 3.71 15.23
CA GLY A 366 7.62 3.68 16.33
C GLY A 366 8.88 4.45 15.98
N ARG A 367 9.49 4.15 14.83
CA ARG A 367 10.72 4.81 14.37
C ARG A 367 10.60 6.34 14.31
N VAL A 368 9.46 6.86 13.84
CA VAL A 368 9.21 8.31 13.80
C VAL A 368 9.17 8.89 15.22
N ARG A 369 8.42 8.27 16.13
CA ARG A 369 8.31 8.77 17.51
C ARG A 369 9.64 8.69 18.26
N ASP A 370 10.41 7.63 18.07
CA ASP A 370 11.71 7.50 18.74
C ASP A 370 12.66 8.63 18.33
N LEU A 371 12.64 9.03 17.04
CA LEU A 371 13.37 10.21 16.54
C LEU A 371 12.78 11.53 17.06
N ASP A 372 11.45 11.68 17.09
CA ASP A 372 10.80 12.87 17.64
C ASP A 372 11.20 13.10 19.11
N VAL A 373 11.14 12.04 19.94
CA VAL A 373 11.54 12.11 21.37
C VAL A 373 13.02 12.45 21.51
N LEU A 374 13.89 11.79 20.74
CA LEU A 374 15.32 12.04 20.81
C LEU A 374 15.65 13.49 20.43
N LEU A 375 15.08 13.98 19.33
CA LEU A 375 15.29 15.36 18.88
C LEU A 375 14.74 16.38 19.88
N GLU A 376 13.58 16.12 20.49
CA GLU A 376 13.00 16.98 21.53
C GLU A 376 13.95 17.11 22.73
N LYS A 377 14.39 15.98 23.30
CA LYS A 377 15.32 15.97 24.45
C LYS A 377 16.70 16.54 24.10
N LEU A 378 17.24 16.23 22.92
CA LEU A 378 18.52 16.75 22.44
C LEU A 378 18.49 18.26 22.23
N THR A 379 17.41 18.79 21.62
CA THR A 379 17.27 20.24 21.39
C THR A 379 17.13 20.99 22.71
N ALA A 380 16.40 20.44 23.68
CA ALA A 380 16.28 21.03 25.00
C ALA A 380 17.63 21.07 25.74
N HIS A 381 18.45 20.01 25.62
CA HIS A 381 19.80 19.97 26.18
C HIS A 381 20.74 20.96 25.46
N HIS A 382 20.71 20.99 24.13
CA HIS A 382 21.51 21.90 23.30
C HIS A 382 21.31 23.37 23.70
N ALA A 383 20.06 23.78 23.93
CA ALA A 383 19.71 25.14 24.34
C ALA A 383 20.30 25.57 25.70
N GLN A 384 20.76 24.62 26.53
CA GLN A 384 21.36 24.88 27.84
C GLN A 384 22.90 24.90 27.80
N LEU A 385 23.52 24.51 26.68
CA LEU A 385 24.97 24.45 26.53
C LEU A 385 25.57 25.81 26.13
N PRO A 386 26.83 26.12 26.50
CA PRO A 386 27.60 27.22 25.92
C PRO A 386 27.87 27.05 24.41
N ASN A 387 28.00 28.17 23.67
CA ASN A 387 28.16 28.19 22.20
C ASN A 387 29.22 27.22 21.63
N PRO A 388 30.42 27.03 22.22
CA PRO A 388 31.40 26.08 21.68
C PRO A 388 30.88 24.63 21.68
N GLN A 389 30.18 24.22 22.73
CA GLN A 389 29.61 22.87 22.88
C GLN A 389 28.33 22.68 22.05
N GLN A 390 27.56 23.75 21.80
CA GLN A 390 26.43 23.73 20.87
C GLN A 390 26.87 23.33 19.46
N SER A 391 27.99 23.88 18.98
CA SER A 391 28.51 23.62 17.64
C SER A 391 28.83 22.13 17.38
N GLY A 392 29.24 21.39 18.43
CA GLY A 392 29.51 19.96 18.34
C GLY A 392 28.27 19.09 18.10
N LEU A 393 27.11 19.52 18.59
CA LEU A 393 25.85 18.78 18.46
C LEU A 393 25.01 19.19 17.23
N ASP A 394 25.33 20.30 16.57
CA ASP A 394 24.60 20.79 15.39
C ASP A 394 24.58 19.76 14.23
N SER A 395 25.72 19.10 13.99
CA SER A 395 25.84 18.04 12.99
C SER A 395 24.95 16.83 13.31
N LEU A 396 24.87 16.44 14.59
CA LEU A 396 24.00 15.37 15.05
C LEU A 396 22.52 15.73 14.90
N ILE A 397 22.13 16.95 15.27
CA ILE A 397 20.74 17.44 15.10
C ILE A 397 20.37 17.41 13.61
N THR A 398 21.26 17.86 12.74
CA THR A 398 21.06 17.84 11.28
C THR A 398 20.86 16.42 10.76
N TYR A 399 21.75 15.49 11.15
CA TYR A 399 21.63 14.07 10.81
C TYR A 399 20.30 13.48 11.29
N LEU A 400 19.91 13.69 12.55
CA LEU A 400 18.69 13.15 13.12
C LEU A 400 17.43 13.74 12.48
N ARG A 401 17.43 15.02 12.10
CA ARG A 401 16.33 15.64 11.33
C ARG A 401 16.18 14.99 9.96
N GLN A 402 17.28 14.66 9.29
CA GLN A 402 17.21 13.95 8.01
C GLN A 402 16.65 12.53 8.20
N GLN A 403 17.10 11.80 9.21
CA GLN A 403 16.53 10.49 9.57
C GLN A 403 15.03 10.58 9.89
N GLN A 404 14.60 11.63 10.60
CA GLN A 404 13.20 11.88 10.93
C GLN A 404 12.37 12.13 9.66
N ALA A 405 12.87 12.95 8.73
CA ALA A 405 12.22 13.19 7.45
C ALA A 405 12.06 11.89 6.64
N THR A 406 13.11 11.05 6.56
CA THR A 406 13.05 9.74 5.91
C THR A 406 12.06 8.79 6.59
N ALA A 407 12.04 8.75 7.92
CA ALA A 407 11.10 7.93 8.68
C ALA A 407 9.63 8.39 8.46
N ARG A 408 9.39 9.70 8.42
CA ARG A 408 8.07 10.28 8.13
C ARG A 408 7.61 9.95 6.71
N ALA A 409 8.49 10.11 5.71
CA ALA A 409 8.20 9.71 4.33
C ALA A 409 7.86 8.22 4.23
N THR A 410 8.60 7.37 4.94
CA THR A 410 8.33 5.92 5.02
C THR A 410 6.97 5.63 5.67
N ALA A 411 6.60 6.37 6.72
CA ALA A 411 5.29 6.22 7.36
C ALA A 411 4.13 6.62 6.44
N LEU A 412 4.29 7.70 5.67
CA LEU A 412 3.29 8.14 4.68
C LEU A 412 3.16 7.14 3.53
N GLN A 413 4.29 6.67 2.97
CA GLN A 413 4.29 5.60 1.96
C GLN A 413 3.61 4.33 2.48
N TYR A 414 3.87 3.94 3.74
CA TYR A 414 3.23 2.79 4.37
C TYR A 414 1.70 2.95 4.44
N LEU A 415 1.21 4.13 4.83
CA LEU A 415 -0.23 4.42 4.91
C LEU A 415 -0.93 4.28 3.55
N HIS A 416 -0.27 4.69 2.48
CA HIS A 416 -0.78 4.52 1.11
C HIS A 416 -0.43 3.16 0.50
N GLY A 417 0.35 2.34 1.21
CA GLY A 417 0.74 1.01 0.78
C GLY A 417 -0.46 0.06 0.75
N ILE A 418 -0.47 -0.80 -0.27
CA ILE A 418 -1.57 -1.76 -0.48
C ILE A 418 -1.81 -2.69 0.71
N ASP A 419 -0.75 -3.02 1.46
CA ASP A 419 -0.85 -3.87 2.64
C ASP A 419 -1.59 -3.18 3.79
N HIS A 420 -1.32 -1.89 4.03
CA HIS A 420 -2.03 -1.12 5.06
C HIS A 420 -3.49 -0.90 4.65
N GLN A 421 -3.72 -0.54 3.39
CA GLN A 421 -5.08 -0.33 2.86
C GLN A 421 -5.91 -1.62 2.90
N ALA A 422 -5.32 -2.77 2.57
CA ALA A 422 -5.96 -4.08 2.74
C ALA A 422 -6.29 -4.35 4.20
N PHE A 423 -5.33 -4.13 5.12
CA PHE A 423 -5.55 -4.30 6.55
C PHE A 423 -6.74 -3.48 7.04
N ILE A 424 -6.84 -2.19 6.69
CA ILE A 424 -7.94 -1.32 7.11
C ILE A 424 -9.30 -1.84 6.64
N LEU A 425 -9.40 -2.28 5.39
CA LEU A 425 -10.65 -2.78 4.83
C LEU A 425 -11.03 -4.16 5.38
N GLU A 426 -10.08 -5.09 5.46
CA GLU A 426 -10.29 -6.46 5.95
C GLU A 426 -10.62 -6.45 7.45
N PHE A 427 -9.84 -5.72 8.25
CA PHE A 427 -10.07 -5.63 9.68
C PHE A 427 -11.35 -4.84 9.99
N GLY A 428 -11.62 -3.78 9.21
CA GLY A 428 -12.87 -3.05 9.27
C GLY A 428 -14.08 -3.94 8.99
N ALA A 429 -14.03 -4.73 7.91
CA ALA A 429 -15.08 -5.69 7.58
C ALA A 429 -15.26 -6.75 8.68
N PHE A 430 -14.16 -7.33 9.17
CA PHE A 430 -14.16 -8.27 10.29
C PHE A 430 -14.89 -7.70 11.51
N LEU A 431 -14.63 -6.44 11.86
CA LEU A 431 -15.27 -5.79 13.02
C LEU A 431 -16.71 -5.32 12.77
N MET A 432 -17.16 -5.21 11.52
CA MET A 432 -18.55 -4.84 11.23
C MET A 432 -19.52 -6.01 11.43
N HIS A 433 -19.04 -7.25 11.33
CA HIS A 433 -19.83 -8.43 11.64
C HIS A 433 -19.75 -8.71 13.15
N PRO A 434 -20.89 -8.96 13.84
CA PRO A 434 -20.85 -9.41 15.22
C PRO A 434 -20.07 -10.73 15.30
N PRO A 435 -19.29 -10.95 16.37
CA PRO A 435 -18.55 -12.19 16.48
C PRO A 435 -19.55 -13.32 16.58
N GLN A 436 -19.35 -14.39 15.82
CA GLN A 436 -20.05 -15.63 16.12
C GLN A 436 -19.60 -16.08 17.51
N PRO A 437 -20.51 -16.51 18.39
CA PRO A 437 -20.14 -16.95 19.72
C PRO A 437 -19.10 -18.06 19.58
N ALA A 438 -17.86 -17.75 19.96
CA ALA A 438 -16.81 -18.76 20.11
C ALA A 438 -17.15 -19.54 21.39
N VAL A 439 -18.13 -20.43 21.33
CA VAL A 439 -18.48 -21.25 22.50
C VAL A 439 -18.71 -22.69 22.07
N THR A 440 -17.70 -23.50 22.33
CA THR A 440 -17.87 -24.91 22.71
C THR A 440 -18.39 -24.95 24.15
N GLY A 441 -19.68 -24.67 24.36
CA GLY A 441 -20.32 -24.60 25.69
C GLY A 441 -21.70 -23.90 25.69
N PRO A 442 -22.55 -24.11 26.72
CA PRO A 442 -23.97 -23.73 26.69
C PRO A 442 -24.28 -22.22 26.84
N HIS A 443 -23.36 -21.38 27.36
CA HIS A 443 -23.57 -19.93 27.52
C HIS A 443 -22.31 -19.09 27.26
N PRO A 444 -22.43 -17.89 26.66
CA PRO A 444 -21.31 -16.98 26.44
C PRO A 444 -20.88 -16.28 27.74
N VAL A 445 -19.58 -16.11 27.95
CA VAL A 445 -19.02 -15.34 29.08
C VAL A 445 -19.42 -13.87 28.95
N LEU A 446 -19.98 -13.29 30.01
CA LEU A 446 -20.41 -11.88 30.05
C LEU A 446 -19.24 -10.93 30.33
N ALA A 447 -19.38 -9.68 29.90
CA ALA A 447 -18.35 -8.65 30.07
C ALA A 447 -18.08 -8.34 31.55
N CYS A 448 -19.12 -8.30 32.39
CA CYS A 448 -18.98 -8.10 33.84
C CYS A 448 -18.21 -9.23 34.55
N ASP A 449 -18.28 -10.45 34.03
CA ASP A 449 -17.59 -11.61 34.61
C ASP A 449 -16.16 -11.75 34.07
N ALA A 450 -15.93 -11.36 32.81
CA ALA A 450 -14.62 -11.41 32.19
C ALA A 450 -13.70 -10.27 32.64
N ALA A 451 -14.22 -9.06 32.87
CA ALA A 451 -13.41 -7.89 33.21
C ALA A 451 -12.53 -8.10 34.46
N PRO A 452 -13.05 -8.60 35.61
CA PRO A 452 -12.24 -8.91 36.78
C PRO A 452 -11.11 -9.91 36.46
N GLN A 453 -11.44 -11.01 35.77
CA GLN A 453 -10.48 -12.07 35.46
C GLN A 453 -9.32 -11.55 34.60
N LEU A 454 -9.66 -10.79 33.55
CA LEU A 454 -8.69 -10.23 32.61
C LEU A 454 -7.82 -9.15 33.27
N ILE A 455 -8.38 -8.30 34.13
CA ILE A 455 -7.63 -7.27 34.86
C ILE A 455 -6.70 -7.91 35.89
N TYR A 456 -7.19 -8.85 36.70
CA TYR A 456 -6.37 -9.51 37.72
C TYR A 456 -5.27 -10.40 37.13
N ALA A 457 -5.51 -11.04 35.97
CA ALA A 457 -4.45 -11.74 35.26
C ALA A 457 -3.28 -10.79 34.88
N ARG A 458 -3.58 -9.56 34.41
CA ARG A 458 -2.56 -8.55 34.12
C ARG A 458 -1.91 -7.98 35.36
N LEU A 459 -2.67 -7.87 36.46
CA LEU A 459 -2.10 -7.48 37.75
C LEU A 459 -1.10 -8.52 38.25
N ALA A 460 -1.42 -9.80 38.11
CA ALA A 460 -0.55 -10.89 38.52
C ALA A 460 0.79 -10.89 37.74
N GLU A 461 0.76 -10.65 36.43
CA GLU A 461 1.97 -10.49 35.60
C GLU A 461 2.88 -9.38 36.15
N VAL A 462 2.32 -8.21 36.48
CA VAL A 462 3.09 -7.11 37.08
C VAL A 462 3.62 -7.46 38.47
N ARG A 463 2.79 -8.08 39.32
CA ARG A 463 3.17 -8.44 40.69
C ARG A 463 4.27 -9.51 40.75
N ALA A 464 4.39 -10.34 39.71
CA ALA A 464 5.45 -11.33 39.61
C ALA A 464 6.86 -10.72 39.67
N PHE A 465 7.03 -9.44 39.29
CA PHE A 465 8.32 -8.74 39.35
C PHE A 465 8.67 -8.20 40.73
N LEU A 466 7.68 -8.02 41.63
CA LEU A 466 7.90 -7.38 42.93
C LEU A 466 8.98 -8.06 43.79
N PRO A 467 9.06 -9.41 43.89
CA PRO A 467 10.02 -10.07 44.76
C PRO A 467 11.50 -9.77 44.45
N HIS A 468 11.81 -9.43 43.20
CA HIS A 468 13.19 -9.20 42.74
C HIS A 468 13.39 -7.80 42.17
N LEU A 469 12.47 -6.86 42.45
CA LEU A 469 12.49 -5.53 41.87
C LEU A 469 13.74 -4.72 42.25
N GLN A 470 14.28 -4.93 43.46
CA GLN A 470 15.49 -4.27 43.93
C GLN A 470 16.73 -4.57 43.07
N ASN A 471 16.77 -5.75 42.45
CA ASN A 471 17.89 -6.21 41.63
C ASN A 471 17.52 -6.28 40.14
N ALA A 472 16.44 -5.63 39.73
CA ALA A 472 15.93 -5.71 38.36
C ALA A 472 16.92 -5.11 37.35
N SER A 473 17.22 -5.87 36.31
CA SER A 473 18.01 -5.40 35.18
C SER A 473 17.19 -4.44 34.31
N LEU A 474 17.86 -3.73 33.39
CA LEU A 474 17.18 -2.89 32.39
C LEU A 474 16.21 -3.70 31.53
N ALA A 475 16.54 -4.97 31.24
CA ALA A 475 15.66 -5.87 30.50
C ALA A 475 14.39 -6.21 31.32
N ASP A 476 14.55 -6.52 32.60
CA ASP A 476 13.41 -6.81 33.49
C ASP A 476 12.48 -5.58 33.61
N LEU A 477 13.06 -4.38 33.75
CA LEU A 477 12.28 -3.13 33.82
C LEU A 477 11.59 -2.79 32.48
N HIS A 478 12.19 -3.17 31.34
CA HIS A 478 11.54 -3.05 30.04
C HIS A 478 10.32 -3.98 29.92
N ASP A 479 10.44 -5.23 30.36
CA ASP A 479 9.33 -6.18 30.36
C ASP A 479 8.24 -5.76 31.34
N LEU A 480 8.61 -5.33 32.55
CA LEU A 480 7.69 -4.79 33.54
C LEU A 480 6.93 -3.57 33.01
N ARG A 481 7.59 -2.68 32.26
CA ARG A 481 6.94 -1.54 31.59
C ARG A 481 5.89 -1.99 30.57
N ILE A 482 6.16 -3.06 29.83
CA ILE A 482 5.19 -3.63 28.90
C ILE A 482 3.98 -4.15 29.68
N ASP A 483 4.19 -4.85 30.79
CA ASP A 483 3.11 -5.44 31.59
C ASP A 483 2.27 -4.38 32.31
N PHE A 484 2.89 -3.33 32.86
CA PHE A 484 2.16 -2.15 33.35
C PHE A 484 1.30 -1.51 32.27
N LYS A 485 1.78 -1.43 31.02
CA LYS A 485 0.96 -0.92 29.90
C LYS A 485 -0.21 -1.84 29.59
N LYS A 486 -0.01 -3.17 29.60
CA LYS A 486 -1.10 -4.13 29.38
C LYS A 486 -2.15 -4.02 30.48
N LEU A 487 -1.74 -3.91 31.75
CA LEU A 487 -2.64 -3.70 32.90
C LEU A 487 -3.46 -2.41 32.72
N ARG A 488 -2.80 -1.28 32.46
CA ARG A 488 -3.50 0.00 32.23
C ARG A 488 -4.47 -0.10 31.05
N TYR A 489 -4.11 -0.80 29.97
CA TYR A 489 -5.02 -0.98 28.84
C TYR A 489 -6.22 -1.85 29.17
N ALA A 490 -6.05 -2.95 29.91
CA ALA A 490 -7.18 -3.76 30.37
C ALA A 490 -8.16 -2.91 31.19
N ILE A 491 -7.65 -2.13 32.15
CA ILE A 491 -8.45 -1.21 32.98
C ILE A 491 -9.12 -0.13 32.11
N ASP A 492 -8.38 0.51 31.21
CA ASP A 492 -8.92 1.55 30.31
C ASP A 492 -10.04 1.01 29.41
N PHE A 493 -9.88 -0.21 28.88
CA PHE A 493 -10.86 -0.80 27.97
C PHE A 493 -12.17 -1.15 28.67
N PHE A 494 -12.08 -1.63 29.91
CA PHE A 494 -13.24 -1.94 30.74
C PHE A 494 -13.74 -0.76 31.57
N ARG A 495 -13.09 0.40 31.51
CA ARG A 495 -13.44 1.58 32.32
C ARG A 495 -14.94 1.89 32.39
N PRO A 496 -15.74 1.80 31.31
CA PRO A 496 -17.20 2.03 31.39
C PRO A 496 -17.96 1.04 32.28
N LEU A 497 -17.37 -0.12 32.58
CA LEU A 497 -17.92 -1.18 33.43
C LEU A 497 -17.32 -1.19 34.85
N LEU A 498 -16.45 -0.23 35.19
CA LEU A 498 -15.74 -0.17 36.47
C LEU A 498 -16.26 0.99 37.32
N GLY A 499 -16.16 0.84 38.64
CA GLY A 499 -16.51 1.87 39.62
C GLY A 499 -15.60 3.10 39.56
N ALA A 500 -16.05 4.19 40.19
CA ALA A 500 -15.38 5.50 40.17
C ALA A 500 -13.91 5.48 40.64
N GLU A 501 -13.56 4.56 41.55
CA GLU A 501 -12.19 4.38 42.06
C GLU A 501 -11.16 4.08 40.97
N VAL A 502 -11.60 3.63 39.79
CA VAL A 502 -10.72 3.39 38.64
C VAL A 502 -9.91 4.64 38.27
N LYS A 503 -10.42 5.85 38.53
CA LYS A 503 -9.71 7.10 38.29
C LYS A 503 -8.43 7.21 39.13
N ASN A 504 -8.51 6.81 40.40
CA ASN A 504 -7.38 6.82 41.33
C ASN A 504 -6.34 5.77 40.93
N VAL A 505 -6.81 4.55 40.61
CA VAL A 505 -5.96 3.45 40.10
C VAL A 505 -5.18 3.88 38.85
N ILE A 506 -5.84 4.52 37.88
CA ILE A 506 -5.18 5.02 36.66
C ILE A 506 -4.15 6.12 37.00
N GLY A 507 -4.44 6.97 37.99
CA GLY A 507 -3.51 7.97 38.50
C GLY A 507 -2.21 7.34 39.03
N CYS A 508 -2.33 6.34 39.90
CA CYS A 508 -1.20 5.57 40.42
C CYS A 508 -0.39 4.89 39.29
N LEU A 509 -1.07 4.20 38.37
CA LEU A 509 -0.43 3.54 37.24
C LEU A 509 0.27 4.52 36.30
N LYS A 510 -0.21 5.78 36.21
CA LYS A 510 0.45 6.80 35.41
C LYS A 510 1.81 7.17 35.99
N GLN A 511 1.93 7.40 37.30
CA GLN A 511 3.20 7.73 37.95
C GLN A 511 4.28 6.66 37.67
N ILE A 512 3.91 5.39 37.81
CA ILE A 512 4.78 4.25 37.49
C ILE A 512 5.23 4.27 36.02
N GLN A 513 4.28 4.50 35.12
CA GLN A 513 4.54 4.47 33.68
C GLN A 513 5.34 5.66 33.18
N ASP A 514 5.28 6.79 33.85
CA ASP A 514 6.05 7.98 33.51
C ASP A 514 7.55 7.70 33.77
N VAL A 515 7.90 7.17 34.96
CA VAL A 515 9.29 6.79 35.30
C VAL A 515 9.84 5.68 34.39
N LEU A 516 9.10 4.59 34.20
CA LEU A 516 9.51 3.53 33.26
C LEU A 516 9.53 4.02 31.80
N GLY A 517 8.69 5.00 31.49
CA GLY A 517 8.68 5.72 30.22
C GLY A 517 10.01 6.39 29.95
N ASP A 518 10.42 7.26 30.87
CA ASP A 518 11.66 8.02 30.79
C ASP A 518 12.90 7.12 30.80
N LEU A 519 12.91 6.06 31.61
CA LEU A 519 13.99 5.08 31.63
C LEU A 519 14.19 4.44 30.25
N ASN A 520 13.10 3.97 29.65
CA ASN A 520 13.11 3.37 28.32
C ASN A 520 13.55 4.39 27.25
N ASP A 521 13.10 5.63 27.36
CA ASP A 521 13.44 6.67 26.37
C ASP A 521 14.93 7.07 26.48
N ALA A 522 15.50 7.07 27.69
CA ALA A 522 16.93 7.23 27.90
C ALA A 522 17.75 6.09 27.28
N ASP A 523 17.35 4.84 27.49
CA ASP A 523 18.05 3.67 26.95
C ASP A 523 18.00 3.61 25.42
N VAL A 524 16.82 3.86 24.83
CA VAL A 524 16.65 3.95 23.37
C VAL A 524 17.49 5.10 22.78
N ALA A 525 17.54 6.25 23.46
CA ALA A 525 18.38 7.38 23.03
C ALA A 525 19.87 6.99 22.95
N CYS A 526 20.41 6.35 24.00
CA CYS A 526 21.81 5.89 24.00
C CYS A 526 22.11 4.95 22.82
N ALA A 527 21.23 3.97 22.58
CA ALA A 527 21.38 3.04 21.47
C ALA A 527 21.35 3.76 20.10
N MET A 528 20.40 4.68 19.91
CA MET A 528 20.26 5.45 18.67
C MET A 528 21.46 6.37 18.40
N LEU A 529 22.00 7.03 19.44
CA LEU A 529 23.15 7.93 19.32
C LEU A 529 24.43 7.17 18.96
N ARG A 530 24.67 6.01 19.61
CA ARG A 530 25.79 5.13 19.27
C ARG A 530 25.66 4.58 17.84
N GLN A 531 24.44 4.23 17.43
CA GLN A 531 24.21 3.82 16.05
C GLN A 531 24.48 4.97 15.06
N ALA A 532 24.06 6.20 15.37
CA ALA A 532 24.32 7.37 14.51
C ALA A 532 25.83 7.59 14.29
N LEU A 533 26.64 7.49 15.35
CA LEU A 533 28.11 7.59 15.26
C LEU A 533 28.71 6.51 14.33
N ASN A 534 28.11 5.31 14.29
CA ASN A 534 28.57 4.23 13.41
C ASN A 534 28.08 4.41 11.96
N ASP A 535 26.87 4.94 11.78
CA ASP A 535 26.20 5.07 10.48
C ASP A 535 26.77 6.26 9.65
N ASP A 536 27.28 7.30 10.31
CA ASP A 536 27.84 8.49 9.64
C ASP A 536 29.25 8.85 10.17
N PRO A 537 30.31 8.54 9.40
CA PRO A 537 31.69 8.89 9.77
C PRO A 537 31.92 10.38 10.00
N ALA A 538 31.11 11.27 9.42
CA ALA A 538 31.26 12.71 9.66
C ALA A 538 30.94 13.09 11.13
N LEU A 539 30.07 12.32 11.80
CA LEU A 539 29.76 12.53 13.21
C LEU A 539 30.93 12.16 14.14
N GLN A 540 31.87 11.33 13.69
CA GLN A 540 33.06 10.97 14.47
C GLN A 540 33.97 12.18 14.74
N LEU A 541 33.93 13.20 13.89
CA LEU A 541 34.65 14.46 14.12
C LEU A 541 34.14 15.21 15.35
N GLN A 542 32.89 14.96 15.75
CA GLN A 542 32.23 15.56 16.92
C GLN A 542 32.02 14.53 18.04
N TYR A 543 32.81 13.45 18.04
CA TYR A 543 32.64 12.33 18.96
C TYR A 543 32.55 12.76 20.43
N TRP A 544 33.39 13.70 20.88
CA TRP A 544 33.44 14.10 22.28
C TRP A 544 32.17 14.77 22.76
N ASP A 545 31.60 15.70 21.99
CA ASP A 545 30.35 16.38 22.35
C ASP A 545 29.15 15.44 22.29
N ILE A 546 29.10 14.57 21.26
CA ILE A 546 28.06 13.55 21.15
C ILE A 546 28.14 12.55 22.31
N ASN A 547 29.36 12.11 22.66
CA ASN A 547 29.59 11.19 23.76
C ASN A 547 29.26 11.82 25.11
N ALA A 548 29.54 13.11 25.30
CA ALA A 548 29.11 13.85 26.50
C ALA A 548 27.58 13.80 26.67
N TYR A 549 26.82 14.01 25.60
CA TYR A 549 25.36 13.86 25.65
C TYR A 549 24.91 12.40 25.91
N ILE A 550 25.60 11.41 25.33
CA ILE A 550 25.35 9.99 25.64
C ILE A 550 25.55 9.74 27.15
N THR A 551 26.62 10.26 27.75
CA THR A 551 26.88 10.13 29.19
C THR A 551 25.79 10.78 30.05
N VAL A 552 25.25 11.93 29.64
CA VAL A 552 24.07 12.55 30.31
C VAL A 552 22.88 11.59 30.30
N ARG A 553 22.56 10.99 29.13
CA ARG A 553 21.45 10.02 29.02
C ARG A 553 21.69 8.75 29.82
N GLU A 554 22.92 8.24 29.88
CA GLU A 554 23.29 7.08 30.68
C GLU A 554 23.17 7.34 32.18
N THR A 555 23.52 8.55 32.62
CA THR A 555 23.40 8.99 34.02
C THR A 555 21.93 9.06 34.42
N GLU A 556 21.08 9.68 33.58
CA GLU A 556 19.62 9.72 33.79
C GLU A 556 19.03 8.31 33.84
N ARG A 557 19.40 7.44 32.90
CA ARG A 557 18.96 6.03 32.89
C ARG A 557 19.30 5.32 34.20
N THR A 558 20.54 5.47 34.68
CA THR A 558 21.01 4.83 35.91
C THR A 558 20.27 5.36 37.14
N ALA A 559 20.05 6.69 37.21
CA ALA A 559 19.29 7.32 38.29
C ALA A 559 17.82 6.84 38.32
N LEU A 560 17.15 6.78 37.17
CA LEU A 560 15.77 6.30 37.05
C LEU A 560 15.65 4.82 37.42
N GLN A 561 16.62 3.99 37.02
CA GLN A 561 16.66 2.57 37.39
C GLN A 561 16.77 2.41 38.91
N ALA A 562 17.67 3.17 39.56
CA ALA A 562 17.87 3.11 41.01
C ALA A 562 16.66 3.64 41.79
N ALA A 563 15.95 4.65 41.28
CA ALA A 563 14.78 5.23 41.94
C ALA A 563 13.51 4.39 41.78
N PHE A 564 13.41 3.56 40.73
CA PHE A 564 12.17 2.89 40.37
C PHE A 564 11.56 2.00 41.47
N PRO A 565 12.33 1.21 42.26
CA PRO A 565 11.76 0.40 43.33
C PRO A 565 10.99 1.23 44.38
N ALA A 566 11.48 2.42 44.72
CA ALA A 566 10.82 3.32 45.67
C ALA A 566 9.49 3.86 45.11
N VAL A 567 9.49 4.30 43.85
CA VAL A 567 8.28 4.77 43.14
C VAL A 567 7.22 3.66 43.05
N CYS A 568 7.66 2.41 42.81
CA CYS A 568 6.78 1.24 42.79
C CYS A 568 6.17 0.97 44.17
N ALA A 569 6.97 1.07 45.24
CA ALA A 569 6.49 0.91 46.62
C ALA A 569 5.45 1.99 47.00
N GLU A 570 5.68 3.23 46.60
CA GLU A 570 4.82 4.37 46.93
C GLU A 570 3.46 4.33 46.21
N HIS A 571 3.45 3.99 44.92
CA HIS A 571 2.24 4.16 44.10
C HIS A 571 1.53 2.86 43.73
N PHE A 572 2.19 1.71 43.77
CA PHE A 572 1.61 0.45 43.29
C PHE A 572 1.58 -0.65 44.35
N ALA A 573 2.66 -0.86 45.10
CA ALA A 573 2.76 -1.92 46.12
C ALA A 573 2.13 -1.50 47.46
N THR A 574 1.03 -0.75 47.43
CA THR A 574 0.32 -0.27 48.63
C THR A 574 -1.00 -1.02 48.83
N ALA A 575 -1.43 -1.12 50.10
CA ALA A 575 -2.77 -1.65 50.43
C ALA A 575 -3.88 -0.78 49.82
N ALA A 576 -3.67 0.54 49.78
CA ALA A 576 -4.61 1.50 49.20
C ALA A 576 -4.86 1.22 47.71
N PHE A 577 -3.81 0.99 46.91
CA PHE A 577 -3.95 0.64 45.50
C PHE A 577 -4.77 -0.65 45.32
N GLN A 578 -4.51 -1.67 46.13
CA GLN A 578 -5.23 -2.95 46.06
C GLN A 578 -6.71 -2.78 46.41
N GLN A 579 -7.02 -2.02 47.47
CA GLN A 579 -8.40 -1.74 47.87
C GLN A 579 -9.16 -0.93 46.82
N GLN A 580 -8.52 0.09 46.23
CA GLN A 580 -9.12 0.90 45.16
C GLN A 580 -9.39 0.05 43.91
N LEU A 581 -8.44 -0.79 43.50
CA LEU A 581 -8.63 -1.68 42.35
C LEU A 581 -9.74 -2.71 42.61
N ALA A 582 -9.75 -3.33 43.79
CA ALA A 582 -10.80 -4.27 44.16
C ALA A 582 -12.19 -3.61 44.17
N SER A 583 -12.29 -2.40 44.74
CA SER A 583 -13.53 -1.63 44.78
C SER A 583 -13.99 -1.22 43.37
N ALA A 584 -13.07 -0.79 42.51
CA ALA A 584 -13.37 -0.45 41.13
C ALA A 584 -13.90 -1.66 40.33
N VAL A 585 -13.36 -2.85 40.57
CA VAL A 585 -13.75 -4.09 39.88
C VAL A 585 -15.04 -4.70 40.47
N ALA A 586 -15.31 -4.47 41.75
CA ALA A 586 -16.47 -5.02 42.45
C ALA A 586 -17.76 -4.18 42.30
N ALA A 587 -17.64 -2.89 41.93
CA ALA A 587 -18.78 -2.02 41.68
C ALA A 587 -19.59 -2.55 40.48
N ARG A 588 -20.68 -3.28 40.79
CA ARG A 588 -21.63 -3.83 39.82
C ARG A 588 -22.83 -2.90 39.66
#